data_AF-A0A5J4Q0B9-F1
#
_entry.id   AF-A0A5J4Q0B9-F1
#
_cell.length_a   1.000
_cell.length_b   1.000
_cell.length_c   1.000
_cell.angle_alpha   90.00
_cell.angle_beta   90.00
_cell.angle_gamma   90.00
#
_symmetry.space_group_name_H-M   'P 1'
#
loop_
_entity.id
_entity.type
_entity.pdbx_description
1 polymer ?
#
loop_
_entity_poly.entity_id
_entity_poly.type
_entity_poly.pdbx_seq_one_letter_code
_entity_poly.pdbx_strand_id
1 'polypeptide(L)' 'MKKIFLLFLGIIVLTGCATIICGTRQSVDFTSNPSNALIYDNGFQLGRTPLSAKLERKENHAISMKFK' A
#
# COMPACT_ATOMS: atom_id res chain seq x y z
N MET A 1 39.88 19.37 16.13
CA MET A 1 38.65 20.05 15.66
C MET A 1 38.05 19.45 14.39
N LYS A 2 38.83 18.96 13.41
CA LYS A 2 38.30 18.36 12.16
C LYS A 2 37.54 17.03 12.35
N LYS A 3 37.94 16.19 13.32
CA LYS A 3 37.31 14.90 13.61
C LYS A 3 35.89 15.03 14.20
N ILE A 4 35.63 16.09 14.96
CA ILE A 4 34.32 16.36 15.58
C ILE A 4 33.29 16.82 14.53
N PHE A 5 33.75 17.59 13.52
CA PHE A 5 32.92 18.05 12.41
C PHE A 5 32.46 16.90 11.51
N LEU A 6 33.33 15.92 11.25
CA LEU A 6 32.99 14.73 10.47
C LEU A 6 31.97 13.82 11.19
N LEU A 7 32.00 13.75 12.52
CA LEU A 7 31.05 12.97 13.30
C LEU A 7 29.64 13.59 13.28
N PHE A 8 29.56 14.93 13.32
CA PHE A 8 28.30 15.66 13.30
C PHE A 8 27.60 15.60 11.93
N LEU A 9 28.39 15.58 10.84
CA LEU A 9 27.87 15.43 9.47
C LEU A 9 27.27 14.04 9.22
N GLY A 10 27.79 12.99 9.86
CA GLY A 10 27.29 11.63 9.72
C GLY A 10 25.88 11.42 10.30
N ILE A 11 25.57 12.07 11.42
CA ILE A 11 24.26 11.93 12.10
C ILE A 11 23.12 12.54 11.28
N ILE A 12 23.38 13.63 10.54
CA ILE A 12 22.40 14.32 9.69
C ILE A 12 21.98 13.48 8.48
N VAL A 13 22.82 12.56 8.01
CA VAL A 13 22.49 11.67 6.88
C VAL A 13 21.51 10.56 7.28
N LEU A 14 21.45 10.18 8.57
CA LEU A 14 20.57 9.12 9.05
C LEU A 14 19.13 9.59 9.37
N THR A 15 18.85 10.90 9.40
CA THR A 15 17.48 11.42 9.60
C THR A 15 16.65 11.43 8.32
N GLY A 16 17.17 10.87 7.23
CA GLY A 16 16.48 10.72 5.95
C GLY A 16 15.32 9.72 6.02
N CYS A 17 14.14 10.22 6.40
CA CYS A 17 12.81 9.67 6.13
C CYS A 17 12.48 8.27 6.69
N ALA A 18 11.72 8.25 7.78
CA ALA A 18 11.06 7.07 8.38
C ALA A 18 9.99 6.38 7.48
N THR A 19 9.96 6.63 6.17
CA THR A 19 8.93 6.11 5.25
C THR A 19 9.09 4.63 4.90
N ILE A 20 10.21 3.99 5.26
CA ILE A 20 10.45 2.57 4.97
C ILE A 20 9.57 1.65 5.85
N ILE A 21 9.16 2.10 7.05
CA ILE A 21 8.31 1.31 7.96
C ILE A 21 6.82 1.54 7.65
N CYS A 22 6.44 1.53 6.37
CA CYS A 22 5.03 1.38 6.01
C CYS A 22 4.73 -0.12 5.94
N GLY A 23 3.77 -0.59 6.75
CA GLY A 23 3.44 -2.01 6.90
C GLY A 23 3.14 -2.73 5.59
N THR A 24 3.13 -4.06 5.63
CA THR A 24 2.97 -4.94 4.46
C THR A 24 1.55 -4.98 3.90
N ARG A 25 0.56 -4.31 4.52
CA ARG A 25 -0.83 -4.30 4.06
C ARG A 25 -1.32 -2.88 3.83
N GLN A 26 -2.06 -2.71 2.75
CA GLN A 26 -2.68 -1.44 2.35
C GLN A 26 -4.19 -1.62 2.23
N SER A 27 -4.96 -0.69 2.80
CA SER A 27 -6.40 -0.63 2.56
C SER A 27 -6.64 -0.03 1.18
N VAL A 28 -7.40 -0.71 0.34
CA VAL A 28 -7.79 -0.26 -1.00
C VAL A 28 -9.31 -0.18 -1.05
N ASP A 29 -9.80 1.00 -1.39
CA ASP A 29 -11.24 1.26 -1.54
C ASP A 29 -11.67 0.99 -2.97
N PHE A 30 -12.67 0.13 -3.12
CA PHE A 30 -13.27 -0.22 -4.38
C PHE A 30 -14.67 0.35 -4.48
N THR A 31 -14.84 1.29 -5.40
CA THR A 31 -16.12 1.93 -5.72
C THR A 31 -16.41 1.78 -7.20
N SER A 32 -17.65 1.54 -7.58
CA SER A 32 -18.05 1.45 -8.99
C SER A 32 -19.39 2.11 -9.26
N ASN A 33 -19.58 2.55 -10.49
CA ASN A 33 -20.87 2.99 -11.02
C ASN A 33 -21.13 2.21 -12.32
N PRO A 34 -22.13 1.31 -12.39
CA PRO A 34 -23.16 1.05 -11.38
C PRO A 34 -22.61 0.40 -10.10
N SER A 35 -23.29 0.65 -8.98
CA SER A 35 -22.98 0.02 -7.68
C SER A 35 -23.22 -1.49 -7.73
N ASN A 36 -22.70 -2.23 -6.74
CA ASN A 36 -22.95 -3.67 -6.56
C ASN A 36 -22.18 -4.59 -7.54
N ALA A 37 -21.02 -4.15 -8.04
CA ALA A 37 -20.13 -4.96 -8.86
C ALA A 37 -19.37 -5.98 -8.01
N LEU A 38 -19.29 -7.23 -8.47
CA LEU A 38 -18.53 -8.31 -7.83
C LEU A 38 -17.03 -8.12 -8.07
N ILE A 39 -16.24 -8.14 -7.01
CA ILE A 39 -14.79 -7.99 -7.07
C ILE A 39 -14.10 -9.32 -6.79
N TYR A 40 -13.10 -9.61 -7.62
CA TYR A 40 -12.23 -10.76 -7.48
C TYR A 40 -10.77 -10.32 -7.38
N ASP A 41 -10.01 -10.95 -6.49
CA ASP A 41 -8.55 -10.85 -6.39
C ASP A 41 -7.94 -12.21 -6.71
N ASN A 42 -7.16 -12.30 -7.80
CA ASN A 42 -6.57 -13.54 -8.27
C ASN A 42 -7.59 -14.69 -8.43
N GLY A 43 -8.83 -14.35 -8.78
CA GLY A 43 -9.94 -15.31 -8.93
C GLY A 43 -10.75 -15.57 -7.65
N PHE A 44 -10.30 -15.14 -6.48
CA PHE A 44 -11.05 -15.24 -5.23
C PHE A 44 -12.02 -14.09 -5.07
N GLN A 45 -13.28 -14.38 -4.76
CA GLN A 45 -14.30 -13.35 -4.55
C GLN A 45 -14.04 -12.59 -3.25
N LEU A 46 -13.75 -11.29 -3.36
CA LEU A 46 -13.58 -10.40 -2.21
C LEU A 46 -14.92 -9.88 -1.68
N GLY A 47 -15.85 -9.54 -2.58
CA GLY A 47 -17.13 -8.95 -2.18
C GLY A 47 -17.75 -8.11 -3.30
N ARG A 48 -18.53 -7.09 -2.92
CA ARG A 48 -19.21 -6.19 -3.85
C ARG A 48 -18.94 -4.73 -3.54
N THR A 49 -18.84 -3.90 -4.58
CA THR A 49 -18.70 -2.44 -4.40
C THR A 49 -19.95 -1.83 -3.75
N PRO A 50 -19.79 -0.87 -2.83
CA PRO A 50 -18.54 -0.34 -2.30
C PRO A 50 -17.89 -1.26 -1.24
N LEU A 51 -16.59 -1.52 -1.36
CA LEU A 51 -15.83 -2.40 -0.46
C LEU A 51 -14.46 -1.80 -0.16
N SER A 52 -14.01 -1.84 1.09
CA SER A 52 -12.61 -1.58 1.46
C SER A 52 -11.93 -2.91 1.80
N ALA A 53 -10.90 -3.30 1.06
CA ALA A 53 -10.16 -4.54 1.29
C ALA A 53 -8.70 -4.27 1.63
N LYS A 54 -8.14 -5.04 2.57
CA LYS A 54 -6.72 -4.99 2.89
C LYS A 54 -5.95 -5.92 1.97
N LEU A 55 -5.17 -5.35 1.06
CA LEU A 55 -4.31 -6.08 0.14
C LEU A 55 -2.86 -6.08 0.63
N GLU A 56 -2.13 -7.12 0.28
CA GLU A 56 -0.71 -7.23 0.62
C GLU A 56 0.13 -6.40 -0.36
N ARG A 57 1.05 -5.62 0.18
CA ARG A 57 1.96 -4.80 -0.62
C ARG A 57 3.11 -5.68 -1.08
N LYS A 58 3.62 -5.39 -2.29
CA LYS A 58 4.68 -6.14 -2.99
C LYS A 58 4.24 -7.48 -3.58
N GLU A 59 2.95 -7.80 -3.50
CA GLU A 59 2.33 -8.92 -4.23
C GLU A 59 1.62 -8.41 -5.49
N ASN A 60 1.58 -9.26 -6.52
CA ASN A 60 0.82 -8.97 -7.73
C ASN A 60 -0.63 -9.42 -7.56
N HIS A 61 -1.55 -8.46 -7.59
CA HIS A 61 -2.99 -8.70 -7.47
C HIS A 61 -3.66 -8.48 -8.83
N ALA A 62 -4.25 -9.53 -9.40
CA ALA A 62 -5.10 -9.42 -10.58
C ALA A 62 -6.54 -9.13 -10.16
N ILE A 63 -6.92 -7.85 -10.19
CA ILE A 63 -8.26 -7.42 -9.81
C ILE A 63 -9.21 -7.52 -11.01
N SER A 64 -10.30 -8.27 -10.85
CA SER A 64 -11.38 -8.36 -11.83
C SER A 64 -12.69 -7.85 -11.25
N MET A 65 -13.38 -6.97 -11.98
CA MET A 65 -14.70 -6.46 -11.61
C MET A 65 -15.74 -7.02 -12.56
N LYS A 66 -16.74 -7.73 -12.02
CA LYS A 66 -17.88 -8.23 -12.78
C LYS A 66 -19.11 -7.42 -12.42
N PHE A 67 -19.63 -6.71 -13.39
CA PHE A 67 -20.92 -6.04 -13.31
C PHE A 67 -22.01 -7.05 -13.62
N LYS A 68 -23.12 -6.97 -12.88
CA LYS A 68 -24.33 -7.75 -13.17
C LYS A 68 -25.21 -7.00 -14.15
#